data_AF-A0A0B8QB29-F1
#
_entry.id   AF-A0A0B8QB29-F1
#
_cell.length_a   1.000
_cell.length_b   1.000
_cell.length_c   1.000
_cell.angle_alpha   90.00
_cell.angle_beta   90.00
_cell.angle_gamma   90.00
#
_symmetry.space_group_name_H-M   'P 1'
#
loop_
_entity.id
_entity.type
_entity.pdbx_description
1 polymer ?
#
loop_
_entity_poly.entity_id
_entity_poly.type
_entity_poly.pdbx_seq_one_letter_code
_entity_poly.pdbx_strand_id
1 'polypeptide(L)'
;MQKTTTRVRIAHINDTHSYFEPTTIQLDLNLENQAHKPYISVGGFARIKSRADQLKQQALEGDRSFMFLHAGDCFQGTLYFSLFKGRATQIC
;
A
#
# COMPACT_ATOMS: atom_id res chain seq x y z
N MET A 1 31.65 -21.77 12.72
CA MET A 1 30.79 -20.61 12.38
C MET A 1 29.34 -21.04 12.52
N GLN A 2 28.61 -20.48 13.48
CA GLN A 2 27.21 -20.81 13.71
C GLN A 2 26.35 -20.01 12.73
N LYS A 3 25.50 -20.69 11.95
CA LYS A 3 24.69 -20.09 10.88
C LYS A 3 23.43 -19.50 11.52
N THR A 4 23.35 -18.18 11.63
CA THR A 4 22.17 -17.51 12.18
C THR A 4 21.10 -17.39 11.09
N THR A 5 19.90 -17.90 11.36
CA THR A 5 18.76 -17.76 10.46
C THR A 5 18.08 -16.41 10.68
N THR A 6 18.11 -15.54 9.66
CA THR A 6 17.40 -14.25 9.69
C THR A 6 16.08 -14.37 8.95
N ARG A 7 14.99 -13.86 9.56
CA ARG A 7 13.66 -13.79 8.94
C ARG A 7 13.29 -12.33 8.71
N VAL A 8 12.94 -12.01 7.47
CA VAL A 8 12.55 -10.65 7.05
C VAL A 8 11.18 -10.69 6.40
N ARG A 9 10.31 -9.74 6.73
CA ARG A 9 9.06 -9.46 6.04
C ARG A 9 9.23 -8.22 5.18
N ILE A 10 9.05 -8.38 3.88
CA ILE A 10 9.13 -7.29 2.90
C ILE A 10 7.70 -6.97 2.45
N ALA A 11 7.31 -5.72 2.58
CA ALA A 11 6.09 -5.17 1.99
C ALA A 11 6.49 -4.15 0.92
N HIS A 12 5.87 -4.19 -0.24
CA HIS A 12 6.17 -3.23 -1.32
C HIS A 12 4.90 -2.66 -1.94
N ILE A 13 5.02 -1.45 -2.46
CA ILE A 13 4.05 -0.80 -3.33
C ILE A 13 4.76 -0.29 -4.59
N ASN A 14 4.03 -0.14 -5.68
CA ASN A 14 4.52 0.32 -6.98
C ASN A 14 3.40 1.09 -7.71
N ASP A 15 3.76 1.86 -8.74
CA ASP A 15 2.82 2.47 -9.70
C ASP A 15 1.69 3.25 -9.01
N THR A 16 2.04 4.06 -8.01
CA THR A 16 1.04 4.80 -7.23
C THR A 16 0.46 5.99 -7.99
N HIS A 17 1.10 6.48 -9.07
CA HIS A 17 0.60 7.53 -9.98
C HIS A 17 -0.10 8.71 -9.28
N SER A 18 0.38 9.11 -8.09
CA SER A 18 -0.23 10.14 -7.26
C SER A 18 -1.71 9.90 -6.85
N TYR A 19 -2.19 8.64 -6.84
CA TYR A 19 -3.47 8.23 -6.26
C TYR A 19 -3.41 8.27 -4.72
N PHE A 20 -3.42 9.48 -4.18
CA PHE A 20 -3.44 9.72 -2.74
C PHE A 20 -4.80 9.37 -2.11
N GLU A 21 -5.87 9.55 -2.87
CA GLU A 21 -7.24 9.31 -2.44
C GLU A 21 -7.74 7.90 -2.82
N PRO A 22 -8.65 7.32 -2.02
CA PRO A 22 -9.30 6.07 -2.38
C PRO A 22 -10.08 6.20 -3.69
N THR A 23 -9.99 5.19 -4.54
CA THR A 23 -10.75 5.12 -5.79
C THR A 23 -11.93 4.17 -5.62
N THR A 24 -13.08 4.52 -6.20
CA THR A 24 -14.24 3.63 -6.23
C THR A 24 -14.11 2.69 -7.43
N ILE A 25 -14.07 1.39 -7.17
CA ILE A 25 -14.13 0.35 -8.21
C ILE A 25 -15.38 -0.50 -8.04
N GLN A 26 -15.83 -1.10 -9.12
CA GLN A 26 -16.85 -2.14 -9.06
C GLN A 26 -16.16 -3.48 -8.82
N LEU A 27 -16.58 -4.19 -7.76
CA LEU A 27 -16.05 -5.52 -7.45
C LEU A 27 -17.05 -6.57 -7.93
N ASP A 28 -16.62 -7.45 -8.81
CA ASP A 28 -17.40 -8.63 -9.18
C ASP A 28 -17.28 -9.68 -8.07
N LEU A 29 -18.38 -9.90 -7.36
CA LEU A 29 -18.53 -10.90 -6.31
C LEU A 29 -19.52 -11.96 -6.74
N ASN A 30 -19.19 -13.22 -6.52
CA ASN A 30 -20.15 -14.32 -6.64
C ASN A 30 -20.39 -14.88 -5.24
N LEU A 31 -21.59 -14.65 -4.70
CA LEU A 31 -22.03 -15.15 -3.39
C LEU A 31 -23.27 -15.98 -3.63
N GLU A 32 -23.30 -17.20 -3.09
CA GLU A 32 -24.49 -18.08 -3.17
C GLU A 32 -24.99 -18.32 -4.61
N ASN A 33 -24.07 -18.42 -5.58
CA ASN A 33 -24.35 -18.52 -7.02
C ASN A 33 -25.06 -17.30 -7.64
N GLN A 34 -25.05 -16.15 -6.97
CA GLN A 34 -25.55 -14.88 -7.48
C GLN A 34 -24.40 -13.91 -7.73
N ALA A 35 -24.43 -13.26 -8.89
CA ALA A 35 -23.47 -12.23 -9.26
C ALA A 35 -23.86 -10.88 -8.62
N HIS A 36 -23.01 -10.38 -7.74
CA HIS A 36 -23.12 -9.06 -7.13
C HIS A 36 -22.01 -8.16 -7.67
N LYS A 37 -22.35 -6.89 -7.89
CA LYS A 37 -21.38 -5.90 -8.37
C LYS A 37 -21.38 -4.62 -7.53
N PRO A 38 -21.08 -4.70 -6.22
CA PRO A 38 -21.03 -3.53 -5.36
C PRO A 38 -19.89 -2.58 -5.77
N TYR A 39 -20.12 -1.29 -5.53
CA TYR A 39 -19.06 -0.29 -5.58
C TYR A 39 -18.32 -0.28 -4.25
N ILE A 40 -17.00 -0.44 -4.31
CA ILE A 40 -16.12 -0.45 -3.15
C ILE A 40 -15.03 0.60 -3.30
N SER A 41 -14.61 1.15 -2.16
CA SER A 41 -13.50 2.09 -2.08
C SER A 41 -12.19 1.33 -1.82
N VAL A 42 -11.26 1.41 -2.78
CA VAL A 42 -9.95 0.74 -2.74
C VAL A 42 -8.80 1.75 -2.74
N GLY A 43 -7.66 1.34 -2.21
CA GLY A 43 -6.45 2.17 -2.17
C GLY A 43 -6.51 3.30 -1.14
N GLY A 44 -5.79 4.39 -1.45
CA GLY A 44 -5.59 5.54 -0.57
C GLY A 44 -4.38 5.37 0.36
N PHE A 45 -3.53 6.40 0.40
CA PHE A 45 -2.27 6.36 1.16
C PHE A 45 -2.48 6.19 2.66
N ALA A 46 -3.55 6.77 3.21
CA ALA A 46 -3.91 6.58 4.61
C ALA A 46 -4.15 5.09 4.94
N ARG A 47 -4.89 4.37 4.09
CA ARG A 47 -5.18 2.94 4.27
C ARG A 47 -3.92 2.09 4.09
N ILE A 48 -3.08 2.42 3.11
CA ILE A 48 -1.79 1.77 2.89
C ILE A 48 -0.90 1.93 4.12
N LYS A 49 -0.78 3.15 4.67
CA LYS A 49 0.00 3.43 5.88
C LYS A 49 -0.51 2.65 7.08
N SER A 50 -1.82 2.68 7.35
CA SER A 50 -2.41 1.92 8.44
C SER A 50 -2.13 0.42 8.30
N ARG A 51 -2.22 -0.11 7.07
CA ARG A 51 -1.93 -1.53 6.83
C ARG A 51 -0.44 -1.85 6.98
N ALA A 52 0.45 -0.98 6.51
CA ALA A 52 1.89 -1.14 6.68
C ALA A 52 2.29 -1.15 8.16
N ASP A 53 1.68 -0.29 8.99
CA ASP A 53 1.92 -0.26 10.43
C ASP A 53 1.47 -1.56 11.13
N GLN A 54 0.30 -2.10 10.74
CA GLN A 54 -0.17 -3.40 11.23
C GLN A 54 0.79 -4.53 10.82
N LEU A 55 1.24 -4.55 9.57
CA LEU A 55 2.19 -5.56 9.06
C LEU A 55 3.55 -5.48 9.77
N LYS A 56 3.98 -4.26 10.10
CA LYS A 56 5.17 -4.01 10.92
C LYS A 56 5.01 -4.59 12.32
N GLN A 57 3.90 -4.30 13.00
CA GLN A 57 3.61 -4.86 14.33
C GLN A 57 3.62 -6.40 14.30
N GLN A 58 2.92 -7.01 13.34
CA GLN A 58 2.89 -8.46 13.15
C GLN A 58 4.25 -9.08 12.80
N ALA A 59 5.18 -8.30 12.23
CA ALA A 59 6.53 -8.77 11.95
C ALA A 59 7.37 -8.80 13.22
N LEU A 60 7.29 -7.73 14.01
CA LEU A 60 7.99 -7.61 15.28
C LEU A 60 7.50 -8.64 16.30
N GLU A 61 6.20 -8.87 16.40
CA GLU A 61 5.61 -9.95 17.24
C GLU A 61 6.10 -11.35 16.81
N GLY A 62 6.36 -11.54 15.52
CA GLY A 62 6.86 -12.80 14.96
C GLY A 62 8.38 -12.95 14.96
N ASP A 63 9.10 -12.03 15.62
CA ASP A 63 10.56 -11.95 15.65
C ASP A 63 11.17 -11.95 14.24
N ARG A 64 10.67 -11.01 13.41
CA ARG A 64 11.10 -10.78 12.03
C ARG A 64 11.38 -9.30 11.82
N SER A 65 12.46 -8.99 11.11
CA SER A 65 12.70 -7.63 10.63
C SER A 65 11.64 -7.25 9.58
N PHE A 66 11.28 -5.97 9.51
CA PHE A 66 10.30 -5.46 8.54
C PHE A 66 10.91 -4.41 7.64
N MET A 67 10.66 -4.52 6.35
CA MET A 67 11.08 -3.54 5.34
C MET A 67 9.88 -3.16 4.47
N PHE A 68 9.65 -1.87 4.33
CA PHE A 68 8.63 -1.31 3.44
C PHE A 68 9.33 -0.61 2.28
N LEU A 69 8.99 -0.98 1.05
CA LEU A 69 9.63 -0.48 -0.17
C LEU A 69 8.60 0.18 -1.10
N HIS A 70 8.97 1.28 -1.75
CA HIS A 70 8.23 1.82 -2.89
C HIS A 70 9.08 1.66 -4.15
N ALA A 71 8.60 0.89 -5.14
CA ALA A 71 9.38 0.53 -6.32
C ALA A 71 9.39 1.61 -7.44
N GLY A 72 9.12 2.88 -7.11
CA GLY A 72 9.05 3.99 -8.08
C GLY A 72 7.67 4.26 -8.69
N ASP A 73 7.65 5.20 -9.65
CA ASP A 73 6.48 5.78 -10.35
C ASP A 73 5.46 6.54 -9.48
N CYS A 74 5.99 7.43 -8.62
CA CYS A 74 5.20 8.30 -7.74
C CYS A 74 4.71 9.61 -8.41
N PHE A 75 5.26 10.02 -9.56
CA PHE A 75 5.39 11.45 -9.91
C PHE A 75 4.45 11.99 -11.00
N GLN A 76 3.59 11.19 -11.63
CA GLN A 76 2.72 11.71 -12.70
C GLN A 76 1.25 11.32 -12.47
N GLY A 77 0.38 12.29 -12.17
CA GLY A 77 -1.06 12.05 -12.21
C GLY A 77 -2.04 13.06 -11.59
N THR A 78 -1.69 13.82 -10.53
CA THR A 78 -2.70 14.64 -9.82
C THR A 78 -2.29 16.10 -9.53
N LEU A 79 -3.29 16.97 -9.29
CA LEU A 79 -3.13 18.40 -8.96
C LEU A 79 -2.19 18.65 -7.76
N TYR A 80 -1.97 17.65 -6.91
CA TYR A 80 -1.04 17.72 -5.78
C TYR A 80 0.41 17.99 -6.21
N PHE A 81 0.87 17.44 -7.34
CA PHE A 81 2.21 17.74 -7.86
C PHE A 81 2.31 19.19 -8.37
N SER A 82 1.27 19.65 -9.06
CA SER A 82 1.20 21.01 -9.60
C SER A 82 1.13 22.09 -8.51
N LEU A 83 0.47 21.80 -7.38
CA LEU A 83 0.28 22.76 -6.29
C LEU A 83 1.39 22.72 -5.23
N PHE A 84 1.99 21.56 -4.94
CA PHE A 84 2.91 21.40 -3.80
C PHE A 84 4.38 21.17 -4.17
N LYS A 85 4.74 21.19 -5.47
CA LYS A 85 6.13 21.09 -5.97
C LYS A 85 6.98 20.03 -5.25
N GLY A 86 6.41 18.85 -4.99
CA GLY A 86 7.14 17.76 -4.34
C GLY A 86 7.06 17.70 -2.81
N ARG A 87 6.52 18.71 -2.10
CA ARG A 87 6.46 18.69 -0.62
C ARG A 87 5.41 17.75 -0.05
N ALA A 88 4.30 17.55 -0.75
CA ALA A 88 3.31 16.52 -0.41
C ALA A 88 3.78 15.10 -0.81
N THR A 89 4.82 15.01 -1.63
CA THR A 89 5.38 13.76 -2.17
C THR A 89 6.64 13.29 -1.41
N GLN A 90 7.02 13.95 -0.30
CA GLN A 90 8.13 13.49 0.57
C GLN A 90 7.82 12.19 1.35
N ILE A 91 6.73 11.51 1.01
CA ILE A 91 6.37 10.17 1.49
C ILE A 91 6.40 9.16 0.32
N CYS A 92 7.17 9.47 -0.72
CA CYS A 92 8.11 8.51 -1.27
C CYS A 92 9.47 8.84 -0.61
#